data_AF-A0A848ZQC1-F1
#
_entry.id   AF-A0A848ZQC1-F1
#
_cell.length_a   1.000
_cell.length_b   1.000
_cell.length_c   1.000
_cell.angle_alpha   90.00
_cell.angle_beta   90.00
_cell.angle_gamma   90.00
#
_symmetry.space_group_name_H-M   'P 1'
#
loop_
_entity.id
_entity.type
_entity.pdbx_description
1 polymer ?
#
loop_
_entity_poly.entity_id
_entity_poly.type
_entity_poly.pdbx_seq_one_letter_code
_entity_poly.pdbx_strand_id
1 'polypeptide(L)' 'AYSHDSGASWKQLSDESFYTMRFVNDSIAYAAGKNRVAKLVFK' A
#
# COMPACT_ATOMS: atom_id res chain seq x y z
N ALA A 1 5.71 -2.55 -3.44
CA ALA A 1 4.82 -3.45 -4.20
C ALA A 1 3.83 -4.11 -3.24
N TYR A 2 2.74 -4.69 -3.74
CA TYR A 2 1.73 -5.41 -2.96
C TYR A 2 1.37 -6.73 -3.65
N SER A 3 0.98 -7.72 -2.85
CA SER A 3 0.53 -9.03 -3.29
C SER A 3 -0.77 -9.38 -2.57
N HIS A 4 -1.77 -9.84 -3.35
CA HIS A 4 -3.05 -10.33 -2.82
C HIS A 4 -3.12 -11.87 -2.81
N ASP A 5 -2.11 -12.55 -3.36
CA ASP A 5 -2.08 -14.00 -3.58
C ASP A 5 -0.98 -14.65 -2.71
N SER A 6 -0.84 -14.16 -1.48
CA SER A 6 0.11 -14.67 -0.48
C SER A 6 1.57 -14.67 -0.96
N GLY A 7 1.95 -13.70 -1.80
CA GLY A 7 3.31 -13.50 -2.31
C GLY A 7 3.62 -14.21 -3.62
N ALA A 8 2.65 -14.86 -4.27
CA ALA A 8 2.87 -15.53 -5.56
C ALA A 8 3.11 -14.54 -6.71
N SER A 9 2.44 -13.38 -6.69
CA SER A 9 2.69 -12.28 -7.62
C SER A 9 2.69 -10.92 -6.90
N TRP A 10 3.48 -9.99 -7.45
CA TRP A 10 3.66 -8.66 -6.89
C TRP A 10 3.27 -7.60 -7.91
N LYS A 11 2.36 -6.71 -7.51
CA LYS A 11 1.99 -5.53 -8.29
C LYS A 11 2.64 -4.29 -7.69
N GLN A 12 3.26 -3.48 -8.53
CA GLN A 12 3.81 -2.20 -8.08
C GLN A 12 2.65 -1.25 -7.75
N LEU A 13 2.70 -0.65 -6.55
CA LEU A 13 1.69 0.28 -6.07
C LEU A 13 2.02 1.74 -6.42
N SER A 14 3.31 2.09 -6.42
CA SER A 14 3.82 3.43 -6.68
C SER A 14 5.33 3.37 -6.90
N ASP A 15 5.89 4.37 -7.59
CA ASP A 15 7.34 4.66 -7.61
C ASP A 15 7.78 5.45 -6.36
N GLU A 16 6.83 5.87 -5.53
CA GLU A 16 7.09 6.68 -4.33
C GLU A 16 7.53 5.84 -3.13
N SER A 17 8.43 6.42 -2.32
CA SER A 17 8.93 5.79 -1.09
C SER A 17 8.03 6.10 0.10
N PHE A 18 7.30 5.08 0.56
CA PHE A 18 6.58 5.10 1.83
C PHE A 18 7.33 4.24 2.86
N TYR A 19 7.37 4.71 4.11
CA TYR A 19 8.06 4.00 5.20
C TYR A 19 7.12 3.09 5.98
N THR A 20 5.83 3.41 5.98
CA THR A 20 4.83 2.66 6.72
C THR A 20 3.54 2.54 5.91
N MET A 21 2.83 1.45 6.13
CA MET A 21 1.50 1.20 5.59
C MET A 21 0.65 0.56 6.68
N ARG A 22 -0.59 1.04 6.84
CA ARG A 22 -1.54 0.50 7.81
C ARG A 22 -2.91 0.31 7.17
N PHE A 23 -3.48 -0.88 7.34
CA PHE A 23 -4.84 -1.20 6.94
C PHE A 23 -5.83 -0.71 8.00
N VAL A 24 -6.86 -0.01 7.55
CA VAL A 24 -8.01 0.37 8.40
C VAL A 24 -9.06 -0.74 8.34
N ASN A 25 -9.23 -1.35 7.18
CA ASN A 25 -10.04 -2.54 6.95
C ASN A 25 -9.44 -3.34 5.77
N ASP A 26 -10.14 -4.35 5.31
CA ASP A 26 -9.75 -5.21 4.19
C ASP A 26 -9.55 -4.48 2.84
N SER A 27 -10.14 -3.29 2.68
CA SER A 27 -10.21 -2.59 1.40
C SER A 27 -9.50 -1.22 1.39
N ILE A 28 -9.16 -0.68 2.57
CA ILE A 28 -8.59 0.66 2.71
C ILE A 28 -7.31 0.60 3.55
N ALA A 29 -6.23 1.17 3.00
CA ALA A 29 -4.99 1.41 3.72
C ALA A 29 -4.50 2.84 3.55
N TYR A 30 -3.66 3.26 4.48
CA TYR A 30 -2.90 4.50 4.39
C TYR A 30 -1.42 4.19 4.40
N ALA A 31 -0.67 4.84 3.51
CA ALA A 31 0.78 4.79 3.48
C ALA A 31 1.35 6.18 3.79
N ALA A 32 2.40 6.24 4.61
CA ALA A 32 3.05 7.49 4.99
C ALA A 32 4.55 7.44 4.70
N GLY A 33 5.06 8.56 4.20
CA GLY A 33 6.46 8.78 3.83
C GLY A 33 6.89 10.19 4.19
N LYS A 34 8.10 10.59 3.78
CA LYS A 34 8.62 11.92 4.07
C LYS A 34 7.68 13.01 3.53
N ASN A 35 7.05 13.75 4.43
CA ASN A 35 6.11 14.85 4.14
C ASN A 35 4.92 14.46 3.24
N ARG A 36 4.49 13.19 3.25
CA ARG A 36 3.33 12.76 2.46
C ARG A 36 2.59 11.60 3.07
N VAL A 37 1.29 11.57 2.79
CA VAL A 37 0.38 10.47 3.12
C VAL A 37 -0.45 10.16 1.87
N ALA A 38 -0.57 8.89 1.53
CA ALA A 38 -1.39 8.40 0.43
C ALA A 38 -2.49 7.47 0.98
N LYS A 39 -3.69 7.58 0.40
CA LYS A 39 -4.80 6.64 0.63
C LYS A 39 -4.81 5.61 -0.48
N LEU A 40 -4.78 4.33 -0.11
CA LEU A 40 -4.89 3.20 -1.02
C LEU A 40 -6.27 2.56 -0.88
N VAL A 41 -6.87 2.24 -2.01
CA VAL A 41 -8.15 1.54 -2.11
C VAL A 41 -7.94 0.28 -2.91
N PHE A 42 -8.15 -0.87 -2.28
CA PHE A 42 -8.05 -2.19 -2.89
C PHE A 42 -9.46 -2.63 -3.31
N LYS A 43 -9.58 -3.18 -4.52
CA LYS A 43 -10.80 -3.75 -5.11
C LYS A 43 -10.54 -5.19 -5.49
#